data_AF-A0A9E0GJ03-F1
#
_entry.id   AF-A0A9E0GJ03-F1
#
_cell.length_a   1.000
_cell.length_b   1.000
_cell.length_c   1.000
_cell.angle_alpha   90.00
_cell.angle_beta   90.00
_cell.angle_gamma   90.00
#
_symmetry.space_group_name_H-M   'P 1'
#
loop_
_entity.id
_entity.type
_entity.pdbx_description
1 polymer ?
#
loop_
_entity_poly.entity_id
_entity_poly.type
_entity_poly.pdbx_seq_one_letter_code
_entity_poly.pdbx_strand_id
1 'polypeptide(L)'
;MTDSQPYLTLADKRLQTLLAITKQWAEWSRCTDDARIQTISIAMRALAAFAEPQISFFIRGFDTPASAQPCEQHRGFLEYPADCAIENVIGNMLDQVAADLSVYTQALSQRTAMTAVAGYAETLQLADRLATIALQTAWQLDAGDLIGLGIVATPVTYFQKSPQVRIVPYVPVALVGVPFTAIGNPRDLIGIAHEIGHYVFARYTEPSKAEAGREGSAVSSQRLETWKEGLQWANDWIEEIFADAFGFLIAGPIAGITLQELLLLQNKEDLVVDNGIHPISAVRGYIATDSLRIIADAVSDDLKAPLQAAACFLEERWGERLADFGIAAEYLLTNRAGEKAALSTVRAEVQVVLQRIYCDLADLLCADHGAPPTMWSTGLEDGDQVDGEVVLSEQFQQYIEQNLPDSLAIPELHLGSNLEIVQVVSHGQVQNCLTLGATGLDFDALRDKALQTGQIGDFILKQDWCWFVPKWGNHPRGPGNTHIIKVAS
;
A
#
# COMPACT_ATOMS: atom_id res chain seq x y z
N MET A 1 26.41 -33.29 13.82
CA MET A 1 25.12 -33.28 13.10
C MET A 1 24.28 -32.22 13.77
N THR A 2 24.01 -31.11 13.09
CA THR A 2 23.33 -29.95 13.71
C THR A 2 21.84 -29.95 13.38
N ASP A 3 21.03 -29.42 14.31
CA ASP A 3 19.57 -29.52 14.44
C ASP A 3 18.69 -28.89 13.32
N SER A 4 19.21 -28.49 12.16
CA SER A 4 18.43 -27.75 11.13
C SER A 4 17.67 -28.64 10.12
N GLN A 5 18.09 -29.89 9.90
CA GLN A 5 17.40 -30.84 9.00
C GLN A 5 15.93 -31.12 9.39
N PRO A 6 15.61 -31.32 10.69
CA PRO A 6 14.23 -31.38 11.15
C PRO A 6 13.40 -30.14 10.80
N TYR A 7 14.02 -28.95 10.82
CA TYR A 7 13.34 -27.70 10.51
C TYR A 7 12.99 -27.59 9.03
N LEU A 8 13.93 -27.85 8.11
CA LEU A 8 13.66 -27.79 6.67
C LEU A 8 12.54 -28.76 6.25
N THR A 9 12.54 -29.96 6.83
CA THR A 9 11.45 -30.94 6.61
C THR A 9 10.11 -30.44 7.13
N LEU A 10 10.09 -29.75 8.27
CA LEU A 10 8.86 -29.15 8.82
C LEU A 10 8.39 -27.96 7.97
N ALA A 11 9.31 -27.12 7.51
CA ALA A 11 9.02 -25.98 6.64
C ALA A 11 8.41 -26.42 5.30
N ASP A 12 8.96 -27.47 4.67
CA ASP A 12 8.38 -28.04 3.46
C ASP A 12 6.95 -28.55 3.71
N LYS A 13 6.71 -29.30 4.79
CA LYS A 13 5.35 -29.74 5.16
C LYS A 13 4.38 -28.58 5.36
N ARG A 14 4.84 -27.48 5.98
CA ARG A 14 4.04 -26.26 6.15
C ARG A 14 3.71 -25.63 4.80
N LEU A 15 4.70 -25.49 3.92
CA LEU A 15 4.51 -25.02 2.54
C LEU A 15 3.47 -25.87 1.82
N GLN A 16 3.64 -27.20 1.79
CA GLN A 16 2.70 -28.10 1.11
C GLN A 16 1.27 -27.97 1.66
N THR A 17 1.13 -27.78 2.98
CA THR A 17 -0.19 -27.55 3.61
C THR A 17 -0.81 -26.23 3.14
N LEU A 18 -0.05 -25.14 3.14
CA LEU A 18 -0.51 -23.83 2.66
C LEU A 18 -0.91 -23.91 1.18
N LEU A 19 -0.08 -24.51 0.33
CA LEU A 19 -0.35 -24.68 -1.09
C LEU A 19 -1.62 -25.53 -1.33
N ALA A 20 -1.83 -26.59 -0.56
CA ALA A 20 -3.02 -27.42 -0.66
C ALA A 20 -4.29 -26.63 -0.33
N ILE A 21 -4.28 -25.84 0.75
CA ILE A 21 -5.40 -24.97 1.14
C ILE A 21 -5.67 -23.95 0.03
N THR A 22 -4.63 -23.26 -0.43
CA THR A 22 -4.75 -22.24 -1.48
C THR A 22 -5.33 -22.82 -2.78
N LYS A 23 -4.86 -23.99 -3.22
CA LYS A 23 -5.35 -24.68 -4.43
C LYS A 23 -6.82 -25.10 -4.27
N GLN A 24 -7.19 -25.65 -3.11
CA GLN A 24 -8.57 -26.07 -2.83
C GLN A 24 -9.56 -24.89 -2.87
N TRP A 25 -9.24 -23.77 -2.21
CA TRP A 25 -10.09 -22.58 -2.22
C TRP A 25 -10.17 -21.93 -3.61
N ALA A 26 -9.06 -21.91 -4.34
CA ALA A 26 -9.03 -21.43 -5.71
C ALA A 26 -9.87 -22.29 -6.66
N GLU A 27 -9.95 -23.60 -6.46
CA GLU A 27 -10.82 -24.47 -7.25
C GLU A 27 -12.29 -24.26 -6.95
N TRP A 28 -12.65 -24.20 -5.67
CA TRP A 28 -14.02 -23.98 -5.24
C TRP A 28 -14.62 -22.67 -5.77
N SER A 29 -13.82 -21.60 -5.75
CA SER A 29 -14.22 -20.27 -6.23
C SER A 29 -14.38 -20.16 -7.75
N ARG A 30 -14.00 -21.17 -8.55
CA ARG A 30 -14.26 -21.15 -10.01
C ARG A 30 -15.72 -21.42 -10.37
N CYS A 31 -16.51 -21.95 -9.43
CA CYS A 31 -17.89 -22.33 -9.68
C CYS A 31 -18.88 -21.17 -9.53
N THR A 32 -18.40 -19.93 -9.33
CA THR A 32 -19.25 -18.74 -9.23
C THR A 32 -19.04 -17.80 -10.40
N ASP A 33 -20.11 -17.11 -10.77
CA ASP A 33 -20.13 -16.04 -11.77
C ASP A 33 -19.77 -14.66 -11.16
N ASP A 34 -19.53 -14.59 -9.85
CA ASP A 34 -19.10 -13.37 -9.18
C ASP A 34 -17.63 -13.04 -9.53
N ALA A 35 -17.45 -11.93 -10.22
CA ALA A 35 -16.14 -11.54 -10.73
C ALA A 35 -15.13 -11.12 -9.65
N ARG A 36 -15.57 -10.63 -8.49
CA ARG A 36 -14.66 -10.36 -7.37
C ARG A 36 -14.16 -11.66 -6.76
N ILE A 37 -15.04 -12.65 -6.62
CA ILE A 37 -14.63 -14.00 -6.18
C ILE A 37 -13.65 -14.62 -7.18
N GLN A 38 -13.87 -14.46 -8.49
CA GLN A 38 -12.93 -14.91 -9.51
C GLN A 38 -11.57 -14.20 -9.41
N THR A 39 -11.57 -12.87 -9.19
CA THR A 39 -10.34 -12.09 -8.96
C THR A 39 -9.57 -12.61 -7.74
N ILE A 40 -10.25 -12.85 -6.62
CA ILE A 40 -9.63 -13.42 -5.41
C ILE A 40 -9.07 -14.83 -5.69
N SER A 41 -9.82 -15.66 -6.42
CA SER A 41 -9.38 -16.99 -6.84
C SER A 41 -8.07 -16.95 -7.63
N ILE A 42 -7.98 -16.05 -8.59
CA ILE A 42 -6.77 -15.86 -9.42
C ILE A 42 -5.60 -15.37 -8.55
N ALA A 43 -5.84 -14.43 -7.64
CA ALA A 43 -4.83 -13.96 -6.70
C ALA A 43 -4.30 -15.08 -5.79
N MET A 44 -5.16 -15.97 -5.31
CA MET A 44 -4.76 -17.17 -4.56
C MET A 44 -3.91 -18.12 -5.41
N ARG A 45 -4.29 -18.36 -6.68
CA ARG A 45 -3.46 -19.17 -7.59
C ARG A 45 -2.10 -18.54 -7.82
N ALA A 46 -2.05 -17.21 -7.93
CA ALA A 46 -0.81 -16.46 -8.09
C ALA A 46 0.06 -16.57 -6.85
N LEU A 47 -0.51 -16.49 -5.65
CA LEU A 47 0.19 -16.75 -4.39
C LEU A 47 0.80 -18.15 -4.36
N ALA A 48 0.05 -19.19 -4.75
CA ALA A 48 0.57 -20.55 -4.77
C ALA A 48 1.72 -20.71 -5.78
N ALA A 49 1.54 -20.18 -6.99
CA ALA A 49 2.54 -20.23 -8.05
C ALA A 49 3.79 -19.39 -7.74
N PHE A 50 3.65 -18.34 -6.93
CA PHE A 50 4.76 -17.58 -6.38
C PHE A 50 5.46 -18.33 -5.25
N ALA A 51 4.73 -18.74 -4.21
CA ALA A 51 5.30 -19.31 -2.99
C ALA A 51 6.06 -20.63 -3.25
N GLU A 52 5.53 -21.51 -4.09
CA GLU A 52 6.08 -22.84 -4.34
C GLU A 52 7.54 -22.81 -4.86
N PRO A 53 7.87 -22.16 -5.99
CA PRO A 53 9.24 -22.12 -6.50
C PRO A 53 10.18 -21.31 -5.59
N GLN A 54 9.69 -20.24 -4.97
CA GLN A 54 10.46 -19.34 -4.11
C GLN A 54 10.96 -20.06 -2.85
N ILE A 55 10.03 -20.64 -2.09
CA ILE A 55 10.37 -21.29 -0.82
C ILE A 55 11.11 -22.61 -1.09
N SER A 56 10.74 -23.34 -2.14
CA SER A 56 11.49 -24.54 -2.57
C SER A 56 12.93 -24.22 -2.96
N PHE A 57 13.18 -23.07 -3.60
CA PHE A 57 14.53 -22.62 -3.91
C PHE A 57 15.38 -22.44 -2.66
N PHE A 58 14.86 -21.78 -1.62
CA PHE A 58 15.58 -21.61 -0.36
C PHE A 58 15.76 -22.94 0.38
N ILE A 59 14.70 -23.77 0.50
CA ILE A 59 14.80 -25.08 1.15
C ILE A 59 15.89 -25.93 0.49
N ARG A 60 15.88 -26.04 -0.84
CA ARG A 60 16.90 -26.82 -1.60
C ARG A 60 18.28 -26.16 -1.58
N GLY A 61 18.33 -24.83 -1.61
CA GLY A 61 19.57 -24.06 -1.56
C GLY A 61 20.33 -24.21 -0.25
N PHE A 62 19.62 -24.53 0.83
CA PHE A 62 20.20 -24.81 2.13
C PHE A 62 20.35 -26.31 2.45
N ASP A 63 19.72 -27.19 1.68
CA ASP A 63 19.80 -28.63 1.86
C ASP A 63 21.10 -29.19 1.24
N THR A 64 21.89 -29.91 2.04
CA THR A 64 23.12 -30.54 1.56
C THR A 64 22.82 -31.97 1.15
N PRO A 65 23.23 -32.44 -0.03
CA PRO A 65 23.29 -33.87 -0.25
C PRO A 65 24.26 -34.48 0.78
N ALA A 66 23.83 -35.57 1.44
CA ALA A 66 24.58 -36.27 2.50
C ALA A 66 26.00 -36.74 2.09
N SER A 67 26.32 -36.69 0.80
CA SER A 67 27.60 -37.07 0.21
C SER A 67 28.61 -35.92 0.05
N ALA A 68 28.22 -34.65 0.22
CA ALA A 68 29.15 -33.54 0.14
C ALA A 68 29.94 -33.43 1.45
N GLN A 69 31.28 -33.34 1.37
CA GLN A 69 32.10 -33.07 2.55
C GLN A 69 31.67 -31.72 3.12
N PRO A 70 31.17 -31.67 4.37
CA PRO A 70 30.81 -30.41 4.99
C PRO A 70 32.09 -29.59 5.16
N CYS A 71 32.24 -28.50 4.40
CA CYS A 71 33.11 -27.44 4.86
C CYS A 71 32.36 -26.69 5.97
N GLU A 72 33.07 -26.10 6.93
CA GLU A 72 32.47 -25.45 8.10
C GLU A 72 31.55 -24.26 7.76
N GLN A 73 31.49 -23.85 6.48
CA GLN A 73 30.83 -22.62 6.04
C GLN A 73 29.68 -22.81 5.02
N HIS A 74 29.53 -23.98 4.38
CA HIS A 74 28.51 -24.19 3.34
C HIS A 74 27.84 -25.56 3.42
N ARG A 75 26.52 -25.58 3.21
CA ARG A 75 25.65 -26.77 3.27
C ARG A 75 24.67 -26.87 2.11
N GLY A 76 24.87 -26.10 1.05
CA GLY A 76 24.08 -26.13 -0.17
C GLY A 76 24.69 -25.11 -1.14
N PHE A 77 23.94 -24.64 -2.13
CA PHE A 77 24.43 -23.58 -3.03
C PHE A 77 24.21 -22.17 -2.47
N LEU A 78 23.60 -22.03 -1.29
CA LEU A 78 23.46 -20.75 -0.55
C LEU A 78 24.37 -20.74 0.71
N GLU A 79 24.99 -19.59 1.00
CA GLU A 79 25.71 -19.37 2.27
C GLU A 79 24.75 -19.00 3.40
N TYR A 80 25.23 -19.27 4.61
CA TYR A 80 24.57 -18.86 5.85
C TYR A 80 25.06 -17.46 6.19
N PRO A 81 24.19 -16.44 6.28
CA PRO A 81 24.56 -15.21 6.97
C PRO A 81 24.89 -15.58 8.41
N ALA A 82 26.06 -15.17 8.91
CA ALA A 82 26.45 -15.45 10.30
C ALA A 82 25.49 -14.79 11.31
N ASP A 83 24.70 -13.82 10.87
CA ASP A 83 23.76 -13.01 11.63
C ASP A 83 22.27 -13.36 11.38
N CYS A 84 21.97 -14.33 10.51
CA CYS A 84 20.58 -14.67 10.17
C CYS A 84 20.37 -16.19 10.14
N ALA A 85 19.57 -16.69 11.08
CA ALA A 85 19.14 -18.08 11.08
C ALA A 85 18.25 -18.39 9.86
N ILE A 86 18.50 -19.51 9.18
CA ILE A 86 17.66 -19.98 8.06
C ILE A 86 16.19 -20.08 8.47
N GLU A 87 15.99 -20.50 9.72
CA GLU A 87 14.70 -20.59 10.37
C GLU A 87 13.94 -19.28 10.25
N ASN A 88 14.61 -18.14 10.42
CA ASN A 88 13.98 -16.82 10.30
C ASN A 88 13.63 -16.50 8.85
N VAL A 89 14.52 -16.77 7.89
CA VAL A 89 14.26 -16.49 6.46
C VAL A 89 13.06 -17.30 5.97
N ILE A 90 13.11 -18.62 6.13
CA ILE A 90 12.02 -19.51 5.68
C ILE A 90 10.75 -19.28 6.50
N GLY A 91 10.89 -19.03 7.81
CA GLY A 91 9.79 -18.71 8.70
C GLY A 91 9.05 -17.46 8.24
N ASN A 92 9.77 -16.37 7.97
CA ASN A 92 9.18 -15.12 7.48
C ASN A 92 8.48 -15.29 6.13
N MET A 93 9.05 -16.06 5.20
CA MET A 93 8.39 -16.35 3.91
C MET A 93 7.08 -17.14 4.11
N LEU A 94 7.09 -18.18 4.96
CA LEU A 94 5.91 -18.96 5.27
C LEU A 94 4.84 -18.13 5.99
N ASP A 95 5.25 -17.28 6.93
CA ASP A 95 4.36 -16.39 7.68
C ASP A 95 3.72 -15.35 6.75
N GLN A 96 4.47 -14.82 5.79
CA GLN A 96 3.93 -13.91 4.77
C GLN A 96 2.92 -14.60 3.86
N VAL A 97 3.20 -15.82 3.38
CA VAL A 97 2.25 -16.62 2.58
C VAL A 97 0.99 -16.93 3.39
N ALA A 98 1.14 -17.29 4.66
CA ALA A 98 0.01 -17.56 5.55
C ALA A 98 -0.83 -16.30 5.80
N ALA A 99 -0.19 -15.14 5.98
CA ALA A 99 -0.87 -13.86 6.16
C ALA A 99 -1.66 -13.44 4.90
N ASP A 100 -1.06 -13.57 3.71
CA ASP A 100 -1.74 -13.32 2.43
C ASP A 100 -2.94 -14.26 2.25
N LEU A 101 -2.74 -15.56 2.49
CA LEU A 101 -3.80 -16.56 2.42
C LEU A 101 -4.95 -16.26 3.39
N SER A 102 -4.64 -15.79 4.60
CA SER A 102 -5.66 -15.38 5.58
C SER A 102 -6.51 -14.23 5.05
N VAL A 103 -5.90 -13.21 4.43
CA VAL A 103 -6.62 -12.06 3.86
C VAL A 103 -7.50 -12.50 2.70
N TYR A 104 -6.99 -13.33 1.77
CA TYR A 104 -7.82 -13.84 0.67
C TYR A 104 -8.98 -14.69 1.16
N THR A 105 -8.75 -15.56 2.14
CA THR A 105 -9.80 -16.41 2.72
C THR A 105 -10.86 -15.56 3.42
N GLN A 106 -10.44 -14.49 4.11
CA GLN A 106 -11.34 -13.53 4.74
C GLN A 106 -12.19 -12.78 3.70
N ALA A 107 -11.56 -12.20 2.68
CA ALA A 107 -12.26 -11.51 1.60
C ALA A 107 -13.26 -12.43 0.88
N LEU A 108 -12.85 -13.67 0.58
CA LEU A 108 -13.69 -14.68 -0.05
C LEU A 108 -14.87 -15.09 0.86
N SER A 109 -14.59 -15.34 2.14
CA SER A 109 -15.63 -15.75 3.11
C SER A 109 -16.67 -14.66 3.29
N GLN A 110 -16.25 -13.40 3.37
CA GLN A 110 -17.17 -12.26 3.53
C GLN A 110 -18.07 -12.07 2.31
N ARG A 111 -17.55 -12.32 1.09
CA ARG A 111 -18.34 -12.24 -0.15
C ARG A 111 -19.26 -13.43 -0.35
N THR A 112 -18.85 -14.61 0.10
CA THR A 112 -19.67 -15.82 -0.04
C THR A 112 -20.72 -15.94 1.05
N ALA A 113 -20.46 -15.38 2.24
CA ALA A 113 -21.41 -15.26 3.33
C ALA A 113 -22.33 -14.02 3.22
N MET A 114 -22.28 -13.27 2.11
CA MET A 114 -23.03 -12.01 1.89
C MET A 114 -24.52 -12.12 2.18
N THR A 115 -25.13 -13.30 2.04
CA THR A 115 -26.56 -13.49 2.31
C THR A 115 -26.92 -13.53 3.79
N ALA A 116 -25.95 -13.62 4.70
CA ALA A 116 -26.19 -13.81 6.13
C ALA A 116 -26.28 -12.50 6.93
N VAL A 117 -25.71 -11.39 6.44
CA VAL A 117 -25.70 -10.10 7.16
C VAL A 117 -26.05 -8.96 6.21
N ALA A 118 -27.13 -8.25 6.51
CA ALA A 118 -27.58 -7.09 5.72
C ALA A 118 -26.49 -6.00 5.65
N GLY A 119 -26.30 -5.39 4.48
CA GLY A 119 -25.35 -4.32 4.26
C GLY A 119 -23.92 -4.77 3.93
N TYR A 120 -23.54 -6.03 4.20
CA TYR A 120 -22.18 -6.52 3.90
C TYR A 120 -21.87 -6.40 2.41
N ALA A 121 -22.82 -6.80 1.57
CA ALA A 121 -22.60 -6.85 0.14
C ALA A 121 -22.52 -5.45 -0.45
N GLU A 122 -23.47 -4.60 -0.07
CA GLU A 122 -23.60 -3.22 -0.52
C GLU A 122 -22.38 -2.39 -0.11
N THR A 123 -21.91 -2.53 1.13
CA THR A 123 -20.73 -1.80 1.62
C THR A 123 -19.45 -2.25 0.95
N LEU A 124 -19.21 -3.55 0.73
CA LEU A 124 -18.01 -4.00 0.01
C LEU A 124 -18.03 -3.60 -1.48
N GLN A 125 -19.20 -3.60 -2.12
CA GLN A 125 -19.34 -3.10 -3.49
C GLN A 125 -19.09 -1.58 -3.57
N LEU A 126 -19.60 -0.81 -2.59
CA LEU A 126 -19.30 0.61 -2.46
C LEU A 126 -17.79 0.84 -2.26
N ALA A 127 -17.16 0.08 -1.36
CA ALA A 127 -15.74 0.17 -1.08
C ALA A 127 -14.89 -0.17 -2.32
N ASP A 128 -15.23 -1.23 -3.07
CA ASP A 128 -14.51 -1.59 -4.31
C ASP A 128 -14.59 -0.46 -5.35
N ARG A 129 -15.74 0.22 -5.46
CA ARG A 129 -15.93 1.36 -6.38
C ARG A 129 -15.10 2.58 -5.97
N LEU A 130 -15.13 2.95 -4.69
CA LEU A 130 -14.32 4.06 -4.16
C LEU A 130 -12.81 3.77 -4.33
N ALA A 131 -12.37 2.55 -4.03
CA ALA A 131 -10.98 2.14 -4.25
C ALA A 131 -10.60 2.15 -5.74
N THR A 132 -11.54 1.80 -6.63
CA THR A 132 -11.32 1.85 -8.08
C THR A 132 -11.11 3.27 -8.56
N ILE A 133 -11.91 4.23 -8.08
CA ILE A 133 -11.76 5.65 -8.44
C ILE A 133 -10.41 6.18 -7.95
N ALA A 134 -10.04 5.89 -6.71
CA ALA A 134 -8.74 6.29 -6.17
C ALA A 134 -7.57 5.72 -7.00
N LEU A 135 -7.64 4.45 -7.42
CA LEU A 135 -6.64 3.83 -8.29
C LEU A 135 -6.66 4.39 -9.72
N GLN A 136 -7.82 4.70 -10.28
CA GLN A 136 -7.95 5.29 -11.62
C GLN A 136 -7.23 6.64 -11.71
N THR A 137 -7.33 7.47 -10.67
CA THR A 137 -6.58 8.72 -10.58
C THR A 137 -5.06 8.44 -10.63
N ALA A 138 -4.58 7.38 -9.96
CA ALA A 138 -3.18 6.99 -10.07
C ALA A 138 -2.79 6.45 -11.46
N TRP A 139 -3.69 5.78 -12.19
CA TRP A 139 -3.39 5.32 -13.56
C TRP A 139 -3.25 6.48 -14.55
N GLN A 140 -3.95 7.59 -14.31
CA GLN A 140 -3.81 8.79 -15.13
C GLN A 140 -2.39 9.38 -15.04
N LEU A 141 -1.72 9.26 -13.89
CA LEU A 141 -0.30 9.61 -13.76
C LEU A 141 0.61 8.71 -14.62
N ASP A 142 0.26 7.44 -14.81
CA ASP A 142 1.09 6.49 -15.57
C ASP A 142 1.03 6.73 -17.09
N ALA A 143 -0.04 7.35 -17.59
CA ALA A 143 -0.16 7.72 -19.01
C ALA A 143 0.90 8.75 -19.47
N GLY A 144 1.56 9.43 -18.52
CA GLY A 144 2.67 10.34 -18.75
C GLY A 144 4.07 9.73 -18.51
N ASP A 145 4.21 8.40 -18.44
CA ASP A 145 5.46 7.69 -18.05
C ASP A 145 5.98 8.03 -16.63
N LEU A 146 5.21 8.78 -15.82
CA LEU A 146 5.69 9.31 -14.54
C LEU A 146 5.87 8.25 -13.46
N ILE A 147 5.02 7.22 -13.42
CA ILE A 147 5.04 6.22 -12.35
C ILE A 147 5.68 4.91 -12.80
N GLY A 148 5.67 4.61 -14.10
CA GLY A 148 6.11 3.31 -14.59
C GLY A 148 5.36 2.16 -13.91
N LEU A 149 4.10 2.39 -13.51
CA LEU A 149 3.27 1.37 -12.86
C LEU A 149 3.26 0.15 -13.74
N GLY A 150 3.13 0.35 -15.07
CA GLY A 150 3.22 -0.67 -16.12
C GLY A 150 2.22 -1.83 -15.96
N ILE A 151 1.47 -1.83 -14.87
CA ILE A 151 0.59 -2.85 -14.35
C ILE A 151 -0.44 -2.13 -13.47
N VAL A 152 -1.62 -1.98 -14.03
CA VAL A 152 -2.80 -1.44 -13.37
C VAL A 152 -3.22 -2.46 -12.31
N ALA A 153 -3.40 -2.06 -11.05
CA ALA A 153 -3.94 -2.97 -10.03
C ALA A 153 -5.47 -2.94 -10.00
N THR A 154 -6.10 -4.06 -9.63
CA THR A 154 -7.51 -4.06 -9.26
C THR A 154 -7.65 -4.02 -7.73
N PRO A 155 -8.57 -3.23 -7.17
CA PRO A 155 -8.82 -3.27 -5.75
C PRO A 155 -9.62 -4.51 -5.37
N VAL A 156 -9.31 -5.09 -4.21
CA VAL A 156 -10.14 -6.09 -3.54
C VAL A 156 -10.33 -5.61 -2.11
N THR A 157 -11.54 -5.16 -1.80
CA THR A 157 -11.87 -4.74 -0.45
C THR A 157 -12.40 -5.88 0.41
N TYR A 158 -12.13 -5.81 1.71
CA TYR A 158 -12.60 -6.75 2.72
C TYR A 158 -12.74 -6.06 4.07
N PHE A 159 -13.66 -6.53 4.93
CA PHE A 159 -13.78 -5.97 6.27
C PHE A 159 -12.61 -6.40 7.15
N GLN A 160 -12.04 -5.44 7.88
CA GLN A 160 -10.93 -5.59 8.82
C GLN A 160 -11.19 -4.74 10.08
N LYS A 161 -10.40 -4.94 11.13
CA LYS A 161 -10.45 -4.13 12.34
C LYS A 161 -10.21 -2.63 12.07
N SER A 162 -9.29 -2.30 11.17
CA SER A 162 -8.90 -0.95 10.81
C SER A 162 -8.62 -0.87 9.30
N PRO A 163 -8.69 0.33 8.71
CA PRO A 163 -8.12 0.58 7.39
C PRO A 163 -6.68 0.07 7.30
N GLN A 164 -6.36 -0.60 6.20
CA GLN A 164 -5.01 -1.00 5.84
C GLN A 164 -4.96 -1.39 4.37
N VAL A 165 -3.86 -1.08 3.67
CA VAL A 165 -3.54 -1.69 2.39
C VAL A 165 -2.50 -2.78 2.54
N ARG A 166 -2.67 -3.84 1.75
CA ARG A 166 -1.64 -4.87 1.54
C ARG A 166 -1.27 -4.92 0.07
N ILE A 167 0.01 -4.72 -0.19
CA ILE A 167 0.63 -4.76 -1.50
C ILE A 167 1.26 -6.14 -1.68
N VAL A 168 0.94 -6.81 -2.78
CA VAL A 168 1.42 -8.17 -3.07
C VAL A 168 2.24 -8.18 -4.37
N PRO A 169 3.38 -8.90 -4.42
CA PRO A 169 4.32 -8.78 -5.54
C PRO A 169 3.97 -9.67 -6.73
N TYR A 170 3.08 -10.64 -6.53
CA TYR A 170 2.82 -11.74 -7.47
C TYR A 170 1.53 -11.58 -8.27
N VAL A 171 0.73 -10.55 -7.99
CA VAL A 171 -0.54 -10.30 -8.66
C VAL A 171 -0.88 -8.80 -8.55
N PRO A 172 -1.47 -8.18 -9.58
CA PRO A 172 -1.75 -6.75 -9.55
C PRO A 172 -3.07 -6.49 -8.82
N VAL A 173 -3.03 -6.67 -7.50
CA VAL A 173 -4.16 -6.42 -6.60
C VAL A 173 -3.73 -5.49 -5.48
N ALA A 174 -4.57 -4.49 -5.20
CA ALA A 174 -4.52 -3.72 -3.97
C ALA A 174 -5.53 -4.32 -2.98
N LEU A 175 -5.05 -5.00 -1.94
CA LEU A 175 -5.92 -5.58 -0.90
C LEU A 175 -6.21 -4.51 0.14
N VAL A 176 -7.44 -4.00 0.19
CA VAL A 176 -7.81 -2.87 1.05
C VAL A 176 -8.76 -3.34 2.16
N GLY A 177 -8.28 -3.31 3.39
CA GLY A 177 -9.11 -3.54 4.58
C GLY A 177 -9.96 -2.31 4.88
N VAL A 178 -11.25 -2.50 5.15
CA VAL A 178 -12.18 -1.44 5.58
C VAL A 178 -12.83 -1.79 6.92
N PRO A 179 -13.12 -0.83 7.81
CA PRO A 179 -13.65 -1.14 9.12
C PRO A 179 -15.08 -1.68 9.04
N PHE A 180 -15.44 -2.60 9.95
CA PHE A 180 -16.81 -3.14 10.03
C PHE A 180 -17.88 -2.07 10.31
N THR A 181 -17.49 -0.95 10.91
CA THR A 181 -18.39 0.19 11.16
C THR A 181 -18.90 0.83 9.87
N ALA A 182 -18.21 0.63 8.74
CA ALA A 182 -18.63 1.10 7.42
C ALA A 182 -19.97 0.53 6.93
N ILE A 183 -20.47 -0.56 7.54
CA ILE A 183 -21.78 -1.15 7.20
C ILE A 183 -22.92 -0.19 7.51
N GLY A 184 -22.80 0.58 8.59
CA GLY A 184 -23.80 1.58 8.99
C GLY A 184 -23.35 3.03 8.77
N ASN A 185 -22.05 3.24 8.49
CA ASN A 185 -21.47 4.57 8.35
C ASN A 185 -20.52 4.63 7.14
N PRO A 186 -21.02 4.98 5.93
CA PRO A 186 -20.20 5.07 4.73
C PRO A 186 -19.00 6.01 4.87
N ARG A 187 -19.05 7.00 5.79
CA ARG A 187 -17.94 7.92 6.09
C ARG A 187 -16.66 7.17 6.48
N ASP A 188 -16.77 6.00 7.09
CA ASP A 188 -15.61 5.18 7.46
C ASP A 188 -14.87 4.60 6.24
N LEU A 189 -15.47 4.64 5.05
CA LEU A 189 -14.81 4.27 3.79
C LEU A 189 -13.88 5.37 3.25
N ILE A 190 -13.90 6.58 3.82
CA ILE A 190 -13.04 7.67 3.35
C ILE A 190 -11.55 7.30 3.47
N GLY A 191 -11.21 6.49 4.49
CA GLY A 191 -9.85 5.99 4.69
C GLY A 191 -9.29 5.21 3.50
N ILE A 192 -10.13 4.68 2.60
CA ILE A 192 -9.68 4.00 1.37
C ILE A 192 -8.73 4.87 0.56
N ALA A 193 -9.00 6.18 0.46
CA ALA A 193 -8.15 7.08 -0.32
C ALA A 193 -6.71 7.13 0.23
N HIS A 194 -6.56 7.18 1.55
CA HIS A 194 -5.25 7.12 2.23
C HIS A 194 -4.56 5.77 2.01
N GLU A 195 -5.29 4.66 2.15
CA GLU A 195 -4.75 3.31 1.92
C GLU A 195 -4.30 3.09 0.47
N ILE A 196 -5.03 3.63 -0.50
CA ILE A 196 -4.57 3.64 -1.90
C ILE A 196 -3.36 4.55 -2.07
N GLY A 197 -3.27 5.66 -1.32
CA GLY A 197 -2.07 6.50 -1.27
C GLY A 197 -0.80 5.72 -0.91
N HIS A 198 -0.85 4.82 0.08
CA HIS A 198 0.26 3.89 0.38
C HIS A 198 0.58 2.97 -0.80
N TYR A 199 -0.43 2.41 -1.45
CA TYR A 199 -0.23 1.60 -2.66
C TYR A 199 0.50 2.38 -3.74
N VAL A 200 0.04 3.60 -4.03
CA VAL A 200 0.64 4.47 -5.04
C VAL A 200 2.06 4.85 -4.65
N PHE A 201 2.31 5.23 -3.40
CA PHE A 201 3.65 5.57 -2.90
C PHE A 201 4.65 4.43 -3.14
N ALA A 202 4.29 3.21 -2.74
CA ALA A 202 5.16 2.04 -2.88
C ALA A 202 5.52 1.81 -4.34
N ARG A 203 4.55 1.93 -5.25
CA ARG A 203 4.80 1.77 -6.68
C ARG A 203 5.56 2.94 -7.30
N TYR A 204 5.32 4.15 -6.82
CA TYR A 204 5.98 5.38 -7.28
C TYR A 204 7.45 5.44 -6.88
N THR A 205 7.81 4.76 -5.78
CA THR A 205 9.18 4.70 -5.27
C THR A 205 9.91 3.39 -5.64
N GLU A 206 9.20 2.38 -6.14
CA GLU A 206 9.79 1.18 -6.73
C GLU A 206 10.56 1.54 -8.02
N PRO A 207 11.81 1.07 -8.21
CA PRO A 207 12.53 1.23 -9.48
C PRO A 207 11.77 0.51 -10.60
N SER A 208 11.49 1.17 -11.73
CA SER A 208 10.77 0.50 -12.81
C SER A 208 11.65 -0.53 -13.54
N LYS A 209 11.04 -1.54 -14.17
CA LYS A 209 11.79 -2.57 -14.93
C LYS A 209 12.46 -2.03 -16.18
N ALA A 210 11.89 -0.99 -16.80
CA ALA A 210 12.51 -0.28 -17.93
C ALA A 210 13.81 0.43 -17.50
N GLU A 211 13.86 0.84 -16.24
CA GLU A 211 14.99 1.51 -15.60
C GLU A 211 16.04 0.55 -15.02
N ALA A 212 15.70 -0.71 -14.73
CA ALA A 212 16.66 -1.71 -14.24
C ALA A 212 17.72 -2.12 -15.29
N GLY A 213 17.46 -1.87 -16.59
CA GLY A 213 18.39 -2.17 -17.70
C GLY A 213 19.15 -0.98 -18.29
N ARG A 214 18.88 0.25 -17.84
CA ARG A 214 19.55 1.51 -18.25
C ARG A 214 19.91 2.30 -17.00
N GLU A 215 20.62 3.42 -17.10
CA GLU A 215 21.00 4.28 -15.94
C GLU A 215 19.78 4.90 -15.17
N GLY A 216 18.59 4.34 -15.29
CA GLY A 216 17.31 4.90 -14.86
C GLY A 216 16.85 4.53 -13.45
N SER A 217 17.47 3.55 -12.76
CA SER A 217 17.16 3.31 -11.33
C SER A 217 17.45 4.52 -10.42
N ALA A 218 18.15 5.53 -10.97
CA ALA A 218 18.40 6.81 -10.35
C ALA A 218 17.12 7.63 -10.11
N VAL A 219 16.07 7.52 -10.95
CA VAL A 219 14.95 8.48 -10.93
C VAL A 219 14.05 8.31 -9.70
N SER A 220 13.59 7.10 -9.38
CA SER A 220 12.72 6.87 -8.21
C SER A 220 13.45 7.13 -6.88
N SER A 221 14.72 6.73 -6.79
CA SER A 221 15.58 7.04 -5.64
C SER A 221 15.84 8.55 -5.53
N GLN A 222 16.08 9.24 -6.64
CA GLN A 222 16.30 10.68 -6.65
C GLN A 222 15.06 11.45 -6.19
N ARG A 223 13.85 11.05 -6.60
CA ARG A 223 12.60 11.69 -6.15
C ARG A 223 12.44 11.59 -4.63
N LEU A 224 12.61 10.40 -4.07
CA LEU A 224 12.50 10.20 -2.64
C LEU A 224 13.55 11.03 -1.88
N GLU A 225 14.78 11.10 -2.38
CA GLU A 225 15.82 11.95 -1.80
C GLU A 225 15.49 13.44 -1.94
N THR A 226 14.91 13.87 -3.06
CA THR A 226 14.42 15.25 -3.25
C THR A 226 13.31 15.60 -2.27
N TRP A 227 12.38 14.68 -2.01
CA TRP A 227 11.34 14.89 -0.99
C TRP A 227 11.95 15.05 0.40
N LYS A 228 12.97 14.24 0.73
CA LYS A 228 13.69 14.25 2.01
C LYS A 228 14.68 15.40 2.19
N GLU A 229 15.05 16.08 1.12
CA GLU A 229 16.16 17.05 1.16
C GLU A 229 15.91 18.18 2.16
N GLY A 230 16.79 18.31 3.15
CA GLY A 230 16.73 19.38 4.14
C GLY A 230 15.73 19.13 5.29
N LEU A 231 15.12 17.95 5.37
CA LEU A 231 14.22 17.60 6.47
C LEU A 231 14.99 16.97 7.64
N GLN A 232 14.59 17.31 8.86
CA GLN A 232 15.09 16.69 10.07
C GLN A 232 14.04 15.81 10.72
N TRP A 233 12.78 16.24 10.73
CA TRP A 233 11.69 15.54 11.42
C TRP A 233 10.87 14.68 10.47
N ALA A 234 10.59 15.16 9.26
CA ALA A 234 9.66 14.51 8.34
C ALA A 234 10.24 13.36 7.51
N ASN A 235 11.54 13.06 7.64
CA ASN A 235 12.23 12.04 6.82
C ASN A 235 11.62 10.64 6.93
N ASP A 236 11.22 10.25 8.14
CA ASP A 236 10.63 8.93 8.40
C ASP A 236 9.11 8.90 8.12
N TRP A 237 8.52 10.04 7.81
CA TRP A 237 7.07 10.20 7.64
C TRP A 237 6.65 10.38 6.19
N ILE A 238 7.59 10.39 5.24
CA ILE A 238 7.32 10.71 3.83
C ILE A 238 6.21 9.85 3.23
N GLU A 239 6.21 8.55 3.52
CA GLU A 239 5.16 7.63 3.04
C GLU A 239 3.77 8.03 3.56
N GLU A 240 3.65 8.32 4.85
CA GLU A 240 2.39 8.73 5.48
C GLU A 240 1.94 10.11 5.02
N ILE A 241 2.87 11.06 4.87
CA ILE A 241 2.59 12.40 4.33
C ILE A 241 2.09 12.27 2.89
N PHE A 242 2.70 11.40 2.08
CA PHE A 242 2.23 11.10 0.73
C PHE A 242 0.83 10.47 0.74
N ALA A 243 0.60 9.46 1.59
CA ALA A 243 -0.69 8.80 1.69
C ALA A 243 -1.81 9.75 2.12
N ASP A 244 -1.53 10.63 3.09
CA ASP A 244 -2.44 11.71 3.49
C ASP A 244 -2.70 12.70 2.33
N ALA A 245 -1.64 13.22 1.68
CA ALA A 245 -1.76 14.14 0.54
C ALA A 245 -2.56 13.55 -0.63
N PHE A 246 -2.29 12.29 -0.98
CA PHE A 246 -3.06 11.55 -1.97
C PHE A 246 -4.51 11.36 -1.51
N GLY A 247 -4.72 11.04 -0.22
CA GLY A 247 -6.04 10.96 0.39
C GLY A 247 -6.86 12.23 0.20
N PHE A 248 -6.26 13.40 0.47
CA PHE A 248 -6.93 14.70 0.28
C PHE A 248 -7.17 15.05 -1.18
N LEU A 249 -6.29 14.62 -2.09
CA LEU A 249 -6.49 14.80 -3.53
C LEU A 249 -7.73 14.05 -4.04
N ILE A 250 -8.02 12.88 -3.48
CA ILE A 250 -9.15 12.04 -3.90
C ILE A 250 -10.43 12.38 -3.13
N ALA A 251 -10.37 12.40 -1.80
CA ALA A 251 -11.56 12.56 -0.96
C ALA A 251 -11.94 14.03 -0.74
N GLY A 252 -11.01 14.97 -0.92
CA GLY A 252 -11.21 16.38 -0.61
C GLY A 252 -11.30 16.65 0.89
N PRO A 253 -11.97 17.74 1.31
CA PRO A 253 -11.98 18.18 2.70
C PRO A 253 -12.60 17.22 3.72
N ILE A 254 -13.52 16.34 3.33
CA ILE A 254 -14.13 15.37 4.26
C ILE A 254 -13.11 14.38 4.84
N ALA A 255 -12.02 14.10 4.12
CA ALA A 255 -10.89 13.34 4.67
C ALA A 255 -10.19 14.11 5.79
N GLY A 256 -10.11 15.44 5.70
CA GLY A 256 -9.53 16.28 6.75
C GLY A 256 -10.29 16.17 8.07
N ILE A 257 -11.62 16.24 8.02
CA ILE A 257 -12.45 16.09 9.24
C ILE A 257 -12.28 14.69 9.82
N THR A 258 -12.38 13.66 8.97
CA THR A 258 -12.31 12.26 9.38
C THR A 258 -10.94 11.93 10.01
N LEU A 259 -9.85 12.48 9.45
CA LEU A 259 -8.51 12.37 10.04
C LEU A 259 -8.46 13.07 11.41
N GLN A 260 -8.89 14.32 11.51
CA GLN A 260 -8.85 15.06 12.78
C GLN A 260 -9.64 14.34 13.88
N GLU A 261 -10.82 13.81 13.58
CA GLU A 261 -11.60 13.01 14.53
C GLU A 261 -10.85 11.76 14.99
N LEU A 262 -10.22 11.03 14.07
CA LEU A 262 -9.40 9.86 14.41
C LEU A 262 -8.25 10.23 15.34
N LEU A 263 -7.58 11.35 15.09
CA LEU A 263 -6.46 11.83 15.92
C LEU A 263 -6.92 12.25 17.32
N LEU A 264 -8.16 12.77 17.46
CA LEU A 264 -8.73 13.17 18.75
C LEU A 264 -9.12 11.99 19.66
N LEU A 265 -9.13 10.77 19.14
CA LEU A 265 -9.33 9.57 19.96
C LEU A 265 -8.09 9.20 20.78
N GLN A 266 -6.96 9.86 20.54
CA GLN A 266 -5.69 9.62 21.21
C GLN A 266 -5.57 10.42 22.52
N ASN A 267 -4.63 10.03 23.39
CA ASN A 267 -4.29 10.82 24.57
C ASN A 267 -3.36 11.99 24.19
N LYS A 268 -3.14 12.92 25.13
CA LYS A 268 -2.30 14.10 24.91
C LYS A 268 -0.86 13.74 24.55
N GLU A 269 -0.31 12.70 25.16
CA GLU A 269 1.06 12.25 24.90
C GLU A 269 1.23 11.79 23.44
N ASP A 270 0.28 11.00 22.93
CA ASP A 270 0.23 10.55 21.54
C ASP A 270 0.03 11.70 20.55
N LEU A 271 -0.52 12.84 20.99
CA LEU A 271 -0.63 14.05 20.16
C LEU A 271 0.71 14.77 19.93
N VAL A 272 1.70 14.60 20.81
CA VAL A 272 2.91 15.46 20.83
C VAL A 272 4.24 14.69 20.78
N VAL A 273 4.20 13.36 20.84
CA VAL A 273 5.38 12.50 20.82
C VAL A 273 5.37 11.64 19.55
N ASP A 274 6.51 11.63 18.87
CA ASP A 274 6.74 10.75 17.71
C ASP A 274 6.78 9.28 18.14
N ASN A 275 5.84 8.50 17.61
CA ASN A 275 5.74 7.06 17.87
C ASN A 275 6.58 6.22 16.89
N GLY A 276 7.25 6.86 15.92
CA GLY A 276 8.07 6.22 14.90
C GLY A 276 7.30 5.55 13.77
N ILE A 277 6.00 5.79 13.68
CA ILE A 277 5.11 5.16 12.70
C ILE A 277 4.45 6.24 11.84
N HIS A 278 3.82 7.22 12.47
CA HIS A 278 3.07 8.27 11.80
C HIS A 278 3.67 9.65 12.12
N PRO A 279 3.42 10.68 11.30
CA PRO A 279 3.65 12.05 11.71
C PRO A 279 2.99 12.31 13.07
N ILE A 280 3.66 13.11 13.91
CA ILE A 280 3.10 13.50 15.22
C ILE A 280 1.70 14.06 15.01
N SER A 281 0.71 13.54 15.74
CA SER A 281 -0.70 13.78 15.43
C SER A 281 -1.07 15.28 15.45
N ALA A 282 -0.49 16.09 16.34
CA ALA A 282 -0.66 17.55 16.33
C ALA A 282 -0.24 18.20 14.99
N VAL A 283 0.81 17.69 14.36
CA VAL A 283 1.27 18.12 13.02
C VAL A 283 0.38 17.51 11.94
N ARG A 284 0.06 16.22 12.05
CA ARG A 284 -0.72 15.47 11.05
C ARG A 284 -2.08 16.11 10.76
N GLY A 285 -2.76 16.65 11.78
CA GLY A 285 -4.03 17.36 11.59
C GLY A 285 -3.96 18.61 10.69
N TYR A 286 -2.77 19.24 10.57
CA TYR A 286 -2.55 20.38 9.65
C TYR A 286 -2.21 19.96 8.21
N ILE A 287 -1.82 18.70 7.98
CA ILE A 287 -1.53 18.19 6.62
C ILE A 287 -2.77 18.38 5.74
N ALA A 288 -3.97 18.15 6.28
CA ALA A 288 -5.24 18.39 5.60
C ALA A 288 -5.36 19.84 5.11
N THR A 289 -5.22 20.82 6.01
CA THR A 289 -5.31 22.24 5.69
C THR A 289 -4.29 22.65 4.62
N ASP A 290 -3.03 22.25 4.81
CA ASP A 290 -1.94 22.68 3.94
C ASP A 290 -2.06 22.03 2.55
N SER A 291 -2.51 20.78 2.49
CA SER A 291 -2.84 20.07 1.25
C SER A 291 -3.96 20.75 0.47
N LEU A 292 -5.09 21.07 1.13
CA LEU A 292 -6.23 21.71 0.48
C LEU A 292 -5.89 23.10 -0.07
N ARG A 293 -5.02 23.85 0.62
CA ARG A 293 -4.51 25.14 0.10
C ARG A 293 -3.70 24.96 -1.17
N ILE A 294 -2.79 23.97 -1.20
CA ILE A 294 -1.98 23.68 -2.39
C ILE A 294 -2.88 23.23 -3.54
N ILE A 295 -3.86 22.35 -3.28
CA ILE A 295 -4.84 21.92 -4.28
C ILE A 295 -5.64 23.12 -4.80
N ALA A 296 -6.14 23.99 -3.91
CA ALA A 296 -6.93 25.17 -4.28
C ALA A 296 -6.18 26.13 -5.21
N ASP A 297 -4.86 26.24 -5.06
CA ASP A 297 -4.03 27.08 -5.93
C ASP A 297 -3.77 26.46 -7.31
N ALA A 298 -3.99 25.15 -7.46
CA ALA A 298 -3.74 24.41 -8.70
C ALA A 298 -5.02 24.06 -9.50
N VAL A 299 -6.19 24.01 -8.85
CA VAL A 299 -7.47 23.70 -9.52
C VAL A 299 -8.15 24.95 -10.11
N SER A 300 -9.30 24.74 -10.77
CA SER A 300 -10.10 25.82 -11.36
C SER A 300 -10.63 26.82 -10.33
N ASP A 301 -10.91 28.04 -10.79
CA ASP A 301 -11.42 29.14 -9.95
C ASP A 301 -12.71 28.77 -9.19
N ASP A 302 -13.57 27.92 -9.78
CA ASP A 302 -14.83 27.47 -9.16
C ASP A 302 -14.62 26.60 -7.91
N LEU A 303 -13.51 25.86 -7.83
CA LEU A 303 -13.17 25.02 -6.67
C LEU A 303 -12.21 25.71 -5.71
N LYS A 304 -11.51 26.75 -6.16
CA LYS A 304 -10.51 27.47 -5.35
C LYS A 304 -11.10 28.05 -4.07
N ALA A 305 -12.16 28.85 -4.17
CA ALA A 305 -12.76 29.48 -2.99
C ALA A 305 -13.36 28.44 -2.02
N PRO A 306 -14.13 27.43 -2.48
CA PRO A 306 -14.64 26.39 -1.59
C PRO A 306 -13.57 25.60 -0.84
N LEU A 307 -12.47 25.27 -1.51
CA LEU A 307 -11.35 24.56 -0.88
C LEU A 307 -10.59 25.43 0.11
N GLN A 308 -10.41 26.73 -0.18
CA GLN A 308 -9.82 27.68 0.76
C GLN A 308 -10.68 27.85 2.02
N ALA A 309 -11.99 27.96 1.86
CA ALA A 309 -12.93 28.03 2.97
C ALA A 309 -12.88 26.76 3.84
N ALA A 310 -12.87 25.58 3.21
CA ALA A 310 -12.74 24.31 3.92
C ALA A 310 -11.39 24.18 4.64
N ALA A 311 -10.29 24.63 4.03
CA ALA A 311 -8.97 24.63 4.68
C ALA A 311 -8.94 25.54 5.92
N CYS A 312 -9.53 26.74 5.85
CA CYS A 312 -9.68 27.65 6.98
C CYS A 312 -10.51 27.02 8.11
N PHE A 313 -11.67 26.45 7.77
CA PHE A 313 -12.52 25.74 8.73
C PHE A 313 -11.76 24.60 9.46
N LEU A 314 -11.04 23.77 8.71
CA LEU A 314 -10.25 22.68 9.28
C LEU A 314 -9.11 23.18 10.16
N GLU A 315 -8.47 24.30 9.81
CA GLU A 315 -7.41 24.91 10.60
C GLU A 315 -7.92 25.49 11.93
N GLU A 316 -9.00 26.24 11.88
CA GLU A 316 -9.65 26.82 13.06
C GLU A 316 -10.12 25.70 14.00
N ARG A 317 -10.85 24.71 13.48
CA ARG A 317 -11.29 23.54 14.24
C ARG A 317 -10.13 22.81 14.90
N TRP A 318 -9.06 22.52 14.16
CA TRP A 318 -7.91 21.80 14.72
C TRP A 318 -7.18 22.63 15.79
N GLY A 319 -7.00 23.92 15.54
CA GLY A 319 -6.39 24.84 16.49
C GLY A 319 -7.16 24.93 17.81
N GLU A 320 -8.49 25.03 17.76
CA GLU A 320 -9.36 25.01 18.93
C GLU A 320 -9.21 23.70 19.73
N ARG A 321 -9.23 22.56 19.03
CA ARG A 321 -9.05 21.24 19.68
C ARG A 321 -7.68 21.09 20.33
N LEU A 322 -6.61 21.50 19.66
CA LEU A 322 -5.27 21.50 20.25
C LEU A 322 -5.19 22.44 21.47
N ALA A 323 -5.86 23.58 21.43
CA ALA A 323 -5.94 24.50 22.56
C ALA A 323 -6.65 23.88 23.78
N ASP A 324 -7.70 23.07 23.58
CA ASP A 324 -8.35 22.30 24.65
C ASP A 324 -7.38 21.33 25.36
N PHE A 325 -6.41 20.79 24.62
CA PHE A 325 -5.32 19.97 25.18
C PHE A 325 -4.15 20.80 25.75
N GLY A 326 -4.20 22.13 25.64
CA GLY A 326 -3.11 23.03 26.03
C GLY A 326 -1.88 22.94 25.13
N ILE A 327 -2.09 22.65 23.84
CA ILE A 327 -1.07 22.57 22.80
C ILE A 327 -1.19 23.81 21.92
N ALA A 328 -0.31 24.79 22.13
CA ALA A 328 -0.21 25.99 21.30
C ALA A 328 0.82 25.80 20.15
N ALA A 329 0.89 26.76 19.22
CA ALA A 329 1.87 26.72 18.11
C ALA A 329 3.34 26.63 18.57
N GLU A 330 3.65 27.20 19.73
CA GLU A 330 4.99 27.16 20.35
C GLU A 330 5.21 25.92 21.24
N TYR A 331 4.25 24.99 21.28
CA TYR A 331 4.38 23.77 22.06
C TYR A 331 5.51 22.91 21.48
N LEU A 332 6.37 22.40 22.36
CA LEU A 332 7.52 21.58 21.99
C LEU A 332 7.09 20.13 21.77
N LEU A 333 7.13 19.69 20.53
CA LEU A 333 7.01 18.28 20.14
C LEU A 333 8.30 17.54 20.46
N THR A 334 8.24 16.21 20.58
CA THR A 334 9.42 15.38 20.87
C THR A 334 9.55 14.26 19.84
N ASN A 335 10.70 14.16 19.15
CA ASN A 335 10.96 13.06 18.21
C ASN A 335 11.48 11.81 18.93
N ARG A 336 11.68 10.72 18.18
CA ARG A 336 12.27 9.47 18.71
C ARG A 336 13.64 9.62 19.34
N ALA A 337 14.45 10.57 18.87
CA ALA A 337 15.77 10.85 19.43
C ALA A 337 15.71 11.69 20.73
N GLY A 338 14.51 12.11 21.14
CA GLY A 338 14.30 12.98 22.30
C GLY A 338 14.57 14.45 22.02
N GLU A 339 14.83 14.82 20.76
CA GLU A 339 14.97 16.20 20.33
C GLU A 339 13.61 16.89 20.36
N LYS A 340 13.64 18.22 20.54
CA LYS A 340 12.42 19.02 20.68
C LYS A 340 12.40 20.16 19.68
N ALA A 341 11.24 20.37 19.07
CA ALA A 341 10.99 21.48 18.16
C ALA A 341 9.58 22.02 18.37
N ALA A 342 9.36 23.30 18.09
CA ALA A 342 8.02 23.89 18.14
C ALA A 342 7.12 23.26 17.07
N LEU A 343 5.82 23.09 17.38
CA LEU A 343 4.81 22.59 16.43
C LEU A 343 4.83 23.39 15.12
N SER A 344 4.95 24.72 15.18
CA SER A 344 5.08 25.58 14.00
C SER A 344 6.30 25.26 13.12
N THR A 345 7.44 24.93 13.74
CA THR A 345 8.67 24.55 13.02
C THR A 345 8.49 23.21 12.31
N VAL A 346 7.97 22.20 13.00
CA VAL A 346 7.77 20.87 12.40
C VAL A 346 6.71 20.91 11.30
N ARG A 347 5.63 21.69 11.48
CA ARG A 347 4.62 21.92 10.44
C ARG A 347 5.25 22.57 9.19
N ALA A 348 6.13 23.55 9.35
CA ALA A 348 6.79 24.19 8.22
C ALA A 348 7.65 23.21 7.41
N GLU A 349 8.36 22.27 8.07
CA GLU A 349 9.07 21.19 7.37
C GLU A 349 8.10 20.32 6.55
N VAL A 350 6.99 19.89 7.15
CA VAL A 350 5.97 19.08 6.46
C VAL A 350 5.34 19.84 5.29
N GLN A 351 5.12 21.14 5.41
CA GLN A 351 4.59 21.96 4.32
C GLN A 351 5.53 21.98 3.10
N VAL A 352 6.85 22.01 3.32
CA VAL A 352 7.84 21.90 2.24
C VAL A 352 7.75 20.54 1.54
N VAL A 353 7.57 19.46 2.30
CA VAL A 353 7.35 18.12 1.73
C VAL A 353 6.10 18.07 0.89
N LEU A 354 4.99 18.59 1.41
CA LEU A 354 3.72 18.62 0.69
C LEU A 354 3.82 19.38 -0.63
N GLN A 355 4.49 20.53 -0.65
CA GLN A 355 4.73 21.26 -1.89
C GLN A 355 5.47 20.41 -2.92
N ARG A 356 6.52 19.69 -2.51
CA ARG A 356 7.27 18.80 -3.41
C ARG A 356 6.42 17.63 -3.92
N ILE A 357 5.65 17.00 -3.04
CA ILE A 357 4.73 15.91 -3.41
C ILE A 357 3.69 16.43 -4.42
N TYR A 358 3.05 17.56 -4.17
CA TYR A 358 2.07 18.11 -5.10
C TYR A 358 2.67 18.67 -6.38
N CYS A 359 3.93 19.12 -6.38
CA CYS A 359 4.66 19.41 -7.61
C CYS A 359 4.80 18.16 -8.49
N ASP A 360 5.09 17.00 -7.89
CA ASP A 360 5.16 15.73 -8.61
C ASP A 360 3.79 15.21 -9.04
N LEU A 361 2.74 15.50 -8.26
CA LEU A 361 1.35 15.18 -8.58
C LEU A 361 0.67 16.27 -9.43
N ALA A 362 1.40 17.30 -9.89
CA ALA A 362 0.82 18.47 -10.55
C ALA A 362 0.05 18.09 -11.82
N ASP A 363 0.49 17.06 -12.54
CA ASP A 363 -0.22 16.59 -13.73
C ASP A 363 -1.63 16.05 -13.40
N LEU A 364 -1.88 15.56 -12.19
CA LEU A 364 -3.25 15.24 -11.74
C LEU A 364 -4.08 16.47 -11.38
N LEU A 365 -3.42 17.53 -10.91
CA LEU A 365 -4.09 18.78 -10.58
C LEU A 365 -4.46 19.55 -11.86
N CYS A 366 -3.63 19.44 -12.90
CA CYS A 366 -3.66 20.28 -14.10
C CYS A 366 -4.12 19.59 -15.38
N ALA A 367 -4.47 18.29 -15.35
CA ALA A 367 -4.65 17.48 -16.57
C ALA A 367 -5.55 18.16 -17.63
N ASP A 368 -4.93 18.47 -18.78
CA ASP A 368 -5.53 18.95 -20.04
C ASP A 368 -6.56 17.96 -20.66
N HIS A 369 -6.87 16.87 -19.97
CA HIS A 369 -7.86 15.86 -20.35
C HIS A 369 -9.28 16.13 -19.82
N GLY A 370 -9.53 17.30 -19.22
CA GLY A 370 -10.87 17.91 -19.21
C GLY A 370 -11.59 18.02 -17.86
N ALA A 371 -10.99 17.60 -16.75
CA ALA A 371 -11.37 18.01 -15.39
C ALA A 371 -10.36 17.44 -14.37
N PRO A 372 -10.05 18.15 -13.27
CA PRO A 372 -9.38 17.55 -12.11
C PRO A 372 -10.19 16.34 -11.61
N PRO A 373 -9.57 15.37 -10.89
CA PRO A 373 -10.30 14.27 -10.30
C PRO A 373 -11.49 14.81 -9.49
N THR A 374 -12.68 14.26 -9.74
CA THR A 374 -13.87 14.66 -8.98
C THR A 374 -13.68 14.19 -7.54
N MET A 375 -13.34 15.14 -6.67
CA MET A 375 -13.22 14.88 -5.24
C MET A 375 -14.55 14.38 -4.67
N TRP A 376 -14.48 13.55 -3.64
CA TRP A 376 -15.69 13.05 -2.99
C TRP A 376 -16.43 14.14 -2.18
N SER A 377 -15.75 15.24 -1.84
CA SER A 377 -16.33 16.46 -1.29
C SER A 377 -15.61 17.68 -1.89
N THR A 378 -16.34 18.76 -2.18
CA THR A 378 -15.83 19.86 -3.03
C THR A 378 -15.41 21.11 -2.27
N GLY A 379 -15.76 21.26 -0.99
CA GLY A 379 -15.43 22.44 -0.18
C GLY A 379 -16.59 22.99 0.61
N LEU A 380 -16.44 24.20 1.14
CA LEU A 380 -17.49 24.94 1.84
C LEU A 380 -17.78 26.25 1.12
N GLU A 381 -19.04 26.63 0.96
CA GLU A 381 -19.38 27.94 0.41
C GLU A 381 -19.23 29.05 1.46
N ASP A 382 -19.06 30.29 0.99
CA ASP A 382 -19.03 31.48 1.86
C ASP A 382 -20.37 31.61 2.62
N GLY A 383 -20.36 31.27 3.91
CA GLY A 383 -21.54 31.34 4.77
C GLY A 383 -21.94 30.01 5.43
N ASP A 384 -21.32 28.89 5.08
CA ASP A 384 -21.56 27.56 5.67
C ASP A 384 -21.04 27.41 7.12
N GLN A 385 -20.76 28.53 7.81
CA GLN A 385 -20.03 28.57 9.08
C GLN A 385 -20.72 27.86 10.26
N VAL A 386 -21.98 27.48 10.15
CA VAL A 386 -22.72 26.92 11.30
C VAL A 386 -22.52 25.41 11.44
N ASP A 387 -22.19 24.67 10.37
CA ASP A 387 -21.86 23.24 10.50
C ASP A 387 -21.10 22.67 9.28
N GLY A 388 -19.86 23.13 9.06
CA GLY A 388 -19.03 22.64 7.95
C GLY A 388 -18.80 21.12 7.96
N GLU A 389 -18.91 20.47 9.12
CA GLU A 389 -18.83 19.01 9.23
C GLU A 389 -20.03 18.30 8.61
N VAL A 390 -21.24 18.78 8.91
CA VAL A 390 -22.47 18.27 8.29
C VAL A 390 -22.45 18.52 6.80
N VAL A 391 -22.09 19.72 6.34
CA VAL A 391 -22.05 20.05 4.90
C VAL A 391 -21.11 19.12 4.13
N LEU A 392 -19.88 18.93 4.61
CA LEU A 392 -18.92 18.05 3.94
C LEU A 392 -19.34 16.57 3.99
N SER A 393 -20.02 16.15 5.06
CA SER A 393 -20.57 14.80 5.18
C SER A 393 -21.74 14.57 4.21
N GLU A 394 -22.62 15.57 4.05
CA GLU A 394 -23.71 15.56 3.09
C GLU A 394 -23.20 15.56 1.65
N GLN A 395 -22.15 16.33 1.34
CA GLN A 395 -21.49 16.28 0.03
C GLN A 395 -20.94 14.89 -0.29
N PHE A 396 -20.30 14.23 0.69
CA PHE A 396 -19.80 12.86 0.52
C PHE A 396 -20.94 11.86 0.31
N GLN A 397 -22.02 11.98 1.08
CA GLN A 397 -23.20 11.16 0.91
C GLN A 397 -23.84 11.38 -0.47
N GLN A 398 -23.95 12.64 -0.90
CA GLN A 398 -24.43 13.01 -2.23
C GLN A 398 -23.54 12.43 -3.34
N TYR A 399 -22.22 12.45 -3.14
CA TYR A 399 -21.28 11.84 -4.08
C TYR A 399 -21.56 10.34 -4.24
N ILE A 400 -21.74 9.61 -3.15
CA ILE A 400 -22.09 8.18 -3.17
C ILE A 400 -23.42 7.95 -3.91
N GLU A 401 -24.42 8.77 -3.63
CA GLU A 401 -25.79 8.56 -4.14
C GLU A 401 -25.96 8.98 -5.61
N GLN A 402 -25.24 10.00 -6.05
CA GLN A 402 -25.52 10.70 -7.31
C GLN A 402 -24.36 10.63 -8.31
N ASN A 403 -23.13 10.67 -7.82
CA ASN A 403 -21.94 10.83 -8.67
C ASN A 403 -21.15 9.53 -8.81
N LEU A 404 -21.35 8.56 -7.93
CA LEU A 404 -20.73 7.25 -7.99
C LEU A 404 -21.57 6.29 -8.86
N PRO A 405 -21.16 5.97 -10.10
CA PRO A 405 -22.00 5.18 -10.98
C PRO A 405 -22.12 3.74 -10.45
N ASP A 406 -23.35 3.22 -10.37
CA ASP A 406 -23.58 1.79 -10.14
C ASP A 406 -22.98 0.92 -11.25
N SER A 407 -22.82 1.50 -12.44
CA SER A 407 -22.19 0.86 -13.60
C SER A 407 -20.67 1.06 -13.65
N LEU A 408 -20.03 1.60 -12.62
CA LEU A 408 -18.57 1.75 -12.60
C LEU A 408 -17.93 0.37 -12.75
N ALA A 409 -17.29 0.14 -13.89
CA ALA A 409 -16.60 -1.10 -14.17
C ALA A 409 -15.34 -1.19 -13.31
N ILE A 410 -15.36 -2.10 -12.34
CA ILE A 410 -14.20 -2.42 -11.51
C ILE A 410 -13.30 -3.35 -12.33
N PRO A 411 -12.01 -3.07 -12.52
CA PRO A 411 -11.13 -3.95 -13.29
C PRO A 411 -11.10 -5.37 -12.72
N GLU A 412 -10.93 -6.37 -13.57
CA GLU A 412 -10.98 -7.78 -13.19
C GLU A 412 -9.71 -8.49 -13.60
N LEU A 413 -9.34 -9.49 -12.80
CA LEU A 413 -8.34 -10.44 -13.23
C LEU A 413 -9.04 -11.58 -13.96
N HIS A 414 -8.45 -11.98 -15.07
CA HIS A 414 -8.79 -13.18 -15.82
C HIS A 414 -7.54 -14.04 -15.95
N LEU A 415 -7.72 -15.35 -15.98
CA LEU A 415 -6.63 -16.25 -16.29
C LEU A 415 -6.78 -16.77 -17.71
N GLY A 416 -5.87 -16.37 -18.58
CA GLY A 416 -5.78 -16.85 -19.96
C GLY A 416 -5.40 -18.33 -20.03
N SER A 417 -5.53 -18.90 -21.23
CA SER A 417 -5.24 -20.31 -21.52
C SER A 417 -3.79 -20.71 -21.24
N ASN A 418 -2.85 -19.74 -21.27
CA ASN A 418 -1.42 -19.96 -21.07
C ASN A 418 -0.97 -19.72 -19.62
N LEU A 419 -1.90 -19.71 -18.65
CA LEU A 419 -1.62 -19.28 -17.27
C LEU A 419 -1.14 -17.82 -17.18
N GLU A 420 -1.56 -17.01 -18.12
CA GLU A 420 -1.34 -15.57 -18.11
C GLU A 420 -2.44 -14.91 -17.29
N ILE A 421 -2.07 -14.17 -16.25
CA ILE A 421 -2.96 -13.25 -15.55
C ILE A 421 -3.14 -12.05 -16.47
N VAL A 422 -4.33 -11.97 -17.03
CA VAL A 422 -4.77 -10.89 -17.89
C VAL A 422 -5.66 -9.99 -17.07
N GLN A 423 -5.32 -8.72 -16.98
CA GLN A 423 -6.24 -7.76 -16.42
C GLN A 423 -7.12 -7.20 -17.54
N VAL A 424 -8.44 -7.28 -17.34
CA VAL A 424 -9.41 -6.67 -18.25
C VAL A 424 -9.92 -5.39 -17.60
N VAL A 425 -9.63 -4.27 -18.25
CA VAL A 425 -10.23 -2.98 -17.92
C VAL A 425 -11.51 -2.81 -18.74
N SER A 426 -12.44 -2.00 -18.25
CA SER A 426 -13.70 -1.68 -18.93
C SER A 426 -13.50 -1.43 -20.44
N HIS A 427 -14.41 -1.92 -21.28
CA HIS A 427 -14.36 -1.89 -22.76
C HIS A 427 -13.39 -2.87 -23.43
N GLY A 428 -12.91 -3.90 -22.73
CA GLY A 428 -12.19 -5.03 -23.35
C GLY A 428 -10.75 -4.71 -23.76
N GLN A 429 -10.20 -3.60 -23.29
CA GLN A 429 -8.77 -3.33 -23.43
C GLN A 429 -8.01 -4.17 -22.39
N VAL A 430 -7.24 -5.13 -22.90
CA VAL A 430 -6.25 -5.88 -22.14
C VAL A 430 -5.04 -4.98 -21.96
N GLN A 431 -4.78 -4.51 -20.73
CA GLN A 431 -3.63 -3.64 -20.48
C GLN A 431 -2.40 -4.43 -20.03
N ASN A 432 -2.55 -5.59 -19.38
CA ASN A 432 -1.41 -6.27 -18.74
C ASN A 432 -1.49 -7.79 -18.88
N CYS A 433 -0.34 -8.42 -19.10
CA CYS A 433 -0.15 -9.86 -19.10
C CYS A 433 1.01 -10.21 -18.16
N LEU A 434 0.69 -10.81 -17.02
CA LEU A 434 1.67 -11.37 -16.09
C LEU A 434 1.61 -12.90 -16.14
N THR A 435 2.74 -13.57 -16.29
CA THR A 435 2.77 -15.02 -16.14
C THR A 435 2.48 -15.39 -14.69
N LEU A 436 1.54 -16.32 -14.45
CA LEU A 436 1.20 -16.81 -13.11
C LEU A 436 2.46 -17.30 -12.38
N GLY A 437 2.74 -16.71 -11.22
CA GLY A 437 3.91 -17.03 -10.39
C GLY A 437 5.18 -16.25 -10.73
N ALA A 438 5.18 -15.47 -11.82
CA ALA A 438 6.22 -14.49 -12.06
C ALA A 438 6.01 -13.27 -11.16
N THR A 439 7.06 -12.91 -10.43
CA THR A 439 7.21 -11.57 -9.82
C THR A 439 7.58 -10.55 -10.89
N GLY A 440 8.23 -11.04 -11.95
CA GLY A 440 8.90 -10.26 -12.96
C GLY A 440 10.00 -9.37 -12.38
N LEU A 441 10.48 -9.67 -11.18
CA LEU A 441 11.74 -9.14 -10.64
C LEU A 441 12.90 -9.96 -11.20
N ASP A 442 14.11 -9.41 -11.17
CA ASP A 442 15.34 -10.10 -11.58
C ASP A 442 15.58 -11.41 -10.81
N PHE A 443 14.93 -11.54 -9.64
CA PHE A 443 14.92 -12.77 -8.87
C PHE A 443 14.42 -13.99 -9.66
N ASP A 444 13.39 -13.84 -10.52
CA ASP A 444 12.86 -14.99 -11.27
C ASP A 444 13.93 -15.56 -12.19
N ALA A 445 14.66 -14.70 -12.91
CA ALA A 445 15.78 -15.10 -13.75
C ALA A 445 16.92 -15.71 -12.94
N LEU A 446 17.20 -15.15 -11.76
CA LEU A 446 18.22 -15.65 -10.84
C LEU A 446 17.91 -17.06 -10.35
N ARG A 447 16.70 -17.25 -9.81
CA ARG A 447 16.17 -18.52 -9.32
C ARG A 447 16.21 -19.57 -10.43
N ASP A 448 15.69 -19.23 -11.60
CA ASP A 448 15.59 -20.19 -12.70
C ASP A 448 16.97 -20.61 -13.20
N LYS A 449 17.93 -19.67 -13.28
CA LYS A 449 19.32 -19.99 -13.60
C LYS A 449 19.94 -20.89 -12.54
N ALA A 450 19.78 -20.56 -11.25
CA ALA A 450 20.31 -21.34 -10.14
C ALA A 450 19.80 -22.78 -10.14
N LEU A 451 18.50 -22.97 -10.37
CA LEU A 451 17.86 -24.27 -10.45
C LEU A 451 18.33 -25.10 -11.66
N GLN A 452 18.67 -24.44 -12.77
CA GLN A 452 19.16 -25.11 -13.98
C GLN A 452 20.63 -25.54 -13.88
N THR A 453 21.48 -24.68 -13.33
CA THR A 453 22.95 -24.88 -13.34
C THR A 453 23.45 -25.58 -12.08
N GLY A 454 22.67 -25.57 -10.99
CA GLY A 454 23.17 -25.92 -9.65
C GLY A 454 24.28 -24.97 -9.17
N GLN A 455 24.49 -23.85 -9.86
CA GLN A 455 25.52 -22.86 -9.61
C GLN A 455 24.95 -21.46 -9.85
N ILE A 456 24.90 -20.64 -8.81
CA ILE A 456 24.66 -19.22 -8.97
C ILE A 456 26.04 -18.62 -9.21
N GLY A 457 26.48 -18.47 -10.47
CA GLY A 457 27.82 -17.94 -10.77
C GLY A 457 28.09 -16.59 -10.09
N ASP A 458 29.35 -16.11 -10.13
CA ASP A 458 29.97 -14.93 -9.44
C ASP A 458 29.23 -13.57 -9.52
N PHE A 459 28.01 -13.53 -10.05
CA PHE A 459 27.32 -12.35 -10.56
C PHE A 459 26.43 -11.61 -9.57
N ILE A 460 26.37 -11.98 -8.29
CA ILE A 460 25.55 -11.23 -7.34
C ILE A 460 26.44 -10.45 -6.38
N LEU A 461 26.45 -9.13 -6.55
CA LEU A 461 27.10 -8.26 -5.61
C LEU A 461 26.32 -8.30 -4.30
N LYS A 462 27.03 -8.19 -3.18
CA LYS A 462 26.48 -8.23 -1.81
C LYS A 462 25.29 -7.26 -1.60
N GLN A 463 25.20 -6.21 -2.42
CA GLN A 463 24.14 -5.19 -2.42
C GLN A 463 22.82 -5.62 -3.07
N ASP A 464 22.80 -6.71 -3.86
CA ASP A 464 21.60 -7.15 -4.58
C ASP A 464 20.70 -8.06 -3.72
N TRP A 465 21.21 -8.54 -2.58
CA TRP A 465 20.41 -9.35 -1.64
C TRP A 465 19.55 -8.56 -0.67
N CYS A 466 19.74 -7.24 -0.61
CA CYS A 466 18.92 -6.34 0.18
C CYS A 466 17.44 -6.32 -0.29
N TRP A 467 17.14 -6.94 -1.43
CA TRP A 467 15.85 -6.81 -2.10
C TRP A 467 14.93 -8.02 -1.89
N PHE A 468 15.43 -9.12 -1.31
CA PHE A 468 14.73 -10.42 -1.33
C PHE A 468 13.81 -10.72 -0.13
N VAL A 469 13.97 -9.99 0.97
CA VAL A 469 12.96 -9.90 2.02
C VAL A 469 12.54 -8.46 2.04
N PRO A 470 11.76 -8.04 1.05
CA PRO A 470 11.39 -6.64 1.03
C PRO A 470 10.54 -6.38 2.30
N LYS A 471 10.42 -5.12 2.74
CA LYS A 471 9.59 -4.66 3.88
C LYS A 471 8.08 -4.98 3.70
N TRP A 472 7.74 -6.22 3.37
CA TRP A 472 6.46 -6.63 2.82
C TRP A 472 5.84 -7.53 3.87
N GLY A 473 5.13 -6.87 4.77
CA GLY A 473 4.47 -7.50 5.90
C GLY A 473 4.10 -6.40 6.88
N ASN A 474 2.84 -6.00 6.86
CA ASN A 474 2.15 -5.22 7.88
C ASN A 474 3.00 -4.13 8.56
N HIS A 475 2.78 -2.85 8.24
CA HIS A 475 2.85 -1.89 9.35
C HIS A 475 1.63 -2.19 10.24
N PRO A 476 1.84 -2.97 11.34
CA PRO A 476 2.46 -2.43 12.53
C PRO A 476 3.60 -3.33 13.07
N ARG A 477 4.83 -2.82 12.96
CA ARG A 477 6.06 -3.20 13.70
C ARG A 477 6.67 -4.58 13.43
N GLY A 478 7.90 -4.54 12.91
CA GLY A 478 8.96 -5.55 13.11
C GLY A 478 10.29 -5.05 12.51
N PRO A 479 11.46 -5.30 13.12
CA PRO A 479 12.74 -4.79 12.63
C PRO A 479 13.15 -5.55 11.36
N GLY A 480 12.81 -4.98 10.21
CA GLY A 480 13.29 -5.46 8.91
C GLY A 480 14.75 -5.07 8.72
N ASN A 481 15.65 -5.72 9.46
CA ASN A 481 17.04 -5.78 9.03
C ASN A 481 17.06 -6.58 7.74
N THR A 482 17.44 -5.90 6.67
CA THR A 482 17.70 -6.52 5.39
C THR A 482 18.90 -7.45 5.53
N HIS A 483 18.65 -8.75 5.73
CA HIS A 483 19.73 -9.71 5.87
C HIS A 483 20.20 -10.17 4.50
N ILE A 484 21.47 -9.93 4.23
CA ILE A 484 22.14 -10.29 2.99
C ILE A 484 22.50 -11.77 3.05
N ILE A 485 21.79 -12.59 2.29
CA ILE A 485 22.18 -13.99 2.05
C ILE A 485 23.28 -14.00 1.00
N LYS A 486 24.44 -14.57 1.30
CA LYS A 486 25.53 -14.67 0.32
C LYS A 486 25.47 -16.02 -0.39
N VAL A 487 26.12 -16.12 -1.55
CA VAL A 487 26.26 -17.35 -2.34
C VAL A 487 27.63 -17.94 -2.12
N ALA A 488 27.69 -19.27 -1.92
CA ALA A 488 28.94 -19.98 -1.70
C ALA A 488 29.70 -20.03 -3.02
N SER A 489 30.90 -19.46 -3.05
CA SER A 489 31.81 -19.51 -4.21
C SER A 489 32.33 -20.92 -4.47
#